data_AF-A0A9P3EUZ6-F1
#
_entry.id   AF-A0A9P3EUZ6-F1
#
_cell.length_a   1.000
_cell.length_b   1.000
_cell.length_c   1.000
_cell.angle_alpha   90.00
_cell.angle_beta   90.00
_cell.angle_gamma   90.00
#
_symmetry.space_group_name_H-M   'P 1'
#
loop_
_entity.id
_entity.type
_entity.pdbx_description
1 polymer ?
#
loop_
_entity_poly.entity_id
_entity_poly.type
_entity_poly.pdbx_seq_one_letter_code
_entity_poly.pdbx_strand_id
1 'polypeptide(L)'
;MLRSDEVQRHTLLSEMIARASDFSAWLLPSYTWPGGNPPSWLAPIWPSAARRRVIKMVVLVALFCLVTWALCTRIPQRSTQGTQQPQRPQQTPHPHPQPEDTFPPTHATDFKIHDPSIIHVDDTYYSYSVGEHILIHEAPSLDGPWKRSGTVLDADSVIPKGDRKAPWAPQTIRHGDTYYCFYAVSNSGCRDSAIGVATSKSPGPGGWTDHGLLVQSGTGKGSGEHPFTSSNTIDPSVLVGEDGRGYLMFGSFWSGIWQVPLDETLLSVAGDTRSEARQLVYMEKAPLPASNHPNPLCREPSGARPIEGSFLSYHEPWYYLWFSYGKCCKFDTKHLPPPGREYSIRVGRSKSPRGPFVDKQGRDLANGGGEIVYASNRDVYAPGGQGVLTETSGDTLYYHYLNKTTSYDFWEARLGYNPLKYVDGWPVPQ
;
A
#
# COMPACT_ATOMS: atom_id res chain seq x y z
N MET A 1 -43.45 -15.38 -17.63
CA MET A 1 -44.18 -15.40 -16.34
C MET A 1 -43.33 -14.71 -15.27
N LEU A 2 -42.98 -13.43 -15.50
CA LEU A 2 -42.10 -12.61 -14.64
C LEU A 2 -42.54 -11.13 -14.67
N ARG A 3 -43.83 -10.85 -14.94
CA ARG A 3 -44.38 -9.49 -15.06
C ARG A 3 -45.64 -9.25 -14.21
N SER A 4 -46.01 -10.20 -13.35
CA SER A 4 -47.20 -10.13 -12.48
C SER A 4 -46.91 -9.81 -11.01
N ASP A 5 -45.70 -10.11 -10.52
CA ASP A 5 -45.38 -9.98 -9.09
C ASP A 5 -44.96 -8.57 -8.66
N GLU A 6 -44.49 -7.75 -9.60
CA GLU A 6 -44.05 -6.37 -9.30
C GLU A 6 -45.24 -5.40 -9.23
N VAL A 7 -46.32 -5.68 -9.96
CA VAL A 7 -47.57 -4.89 -9.94
C VAL A 7 -48.38 -5.18 -8.66
N GLN A 8 -48.36 -6.40 -8.12
CA GLN A 8 -49.02 -6.72 -6.86
C GLN A 8 -48.36 -6.08 -5.63
N ARG A 9 -47.02 -5.90 -5.64
CA ARG A 9 -46.29 -5.29 -4.51
C ARG A 9 -46.51 -3.78 -4.39
N HIS A 10 -46.63 -3.06 -5.50
CA HIS A 10 -46.91 -1.62 -5.47
C HIS A 10 -48.36 -1.30 -5.06
N THR A 11 -49.31 -2.17 -5.40
CA THR A 11 -50.74 -1.96 -5.09
C THR A 11 -51.03 -2.14 -3.58
N LEU A 12 -50.40 -3.14 -2.94
CA LEU A 12 -50.51 -3.37 -1.50
C LEU A 12 -49.89 -2.27 -0.64
N LEU A 13 -48.77 -1.67 -1.08
CA LEU A 13 -48.10 -0.60 -0.34
C LEU A 13 -48.92 0.71 -0.39
N SER A 14 -49.55 1.02 -1.52
CA SER A 14 -50.44 2.19 -1.66
C SER A 14 -51.75 2.06 -0.87
N GLU A 15 -52.35 0.87 -0.79
CA GLU A 15 -53.54 0.63 0.05
C GLU A 15 -53.22 0.68 1.56
N MET A 16 -52.04 0.25 1.98
CA MET A 16 -51.60 0.32 3.37
C MET A 16 -51.32 1.76 3.83
N ILE A 17 -50.77 2.61 2.94
CA ILE A 17 -50.54 4.03 3.24
C ILE A 17 -51.86 4.80 3.31
N ALA A 18 -52.82 4.51 2.43
CA ALA A 18 -54.15 5.13 2.47
C ALA A 18 -54.97 4.75 3.73
N ARG A 19 -54.85 3.51 4.22
CA ARG A 19 -55.51 3.07 5.47
C ARG A 19 -54.84 3.61 6.74
N ALA A 20 -53.56 3.98 6.69
CA ALA A 20 -52.85 4.59 7.81
C ALA A 20 -53.17 6.09 7.97
N SER A 21 -53.51 6.80 6.89
CA SER A 21 -53.97 8.20 6.95
C SER A 21 -55.36 8.35 7.60
N ASP A 22 -56.25 7.38 7.40
CA ASP A 22 -57.63 7.43 7.94
C ASP A 22 -57.72 7.05 9.43
N PHE A 23 -56.69 6.38 10.00
CA PHE A 23 -56.66 6.01 11.42
C PHE A 23 -56.35 7.20 12.35
N SER A 24 -55.87 8.32 11.80
CA SER A 24 -55.53 9.53 12.55
C SER A 24 -56.74 10.38 12.96
N ALA A 25 -57.93 10.10 12.41
CA ALA A 25 -59.16 10.86 12.66
C ALA A 25 -60.00 10.33 13.85
N TRP A 26 -59.56 9.28 14.55
CA TRP A 26 -60.42 8.56 15.52
C TRP A 26 -59.97 8.55 16.99
N LEU A 27 -58.91 9.27 17.37
CA LEU A 27 -58.33 9.12 18.73
C LEU A 27 -58.42 10.32 19.68
N LEU A 28 -59.06 11.45 19.35
CA LEU A 28 -59.42 12.48 20.35
C LEU A 28 -60.67 13.27 19.91
N PRO A 29 -61.81 13.18 20.64
CA PRO A 29 -62.94 14.08 20.40
C PRO A 29 -62.58 15.51 20.76
N SER A 30 -62.92 16.45 19.88
CA SER A 30 -62.88 17.89 20.16
C SER A 30 -63.88 18.24 21.27
N TYR A 31 -63.39 18.38 22.51
CA TYR A 31 -64.19 18.88 23.62
C TYR A 31 -64.15 20.42 23.62
N THR A 32 -65.20 21.04 23.08
CA THR A 32 -65.44 22.49 23.18
C THR A 32 -66.31 22.76 24.39
N TRP A 33 -65.86 23.62 25.30
CA TRP A 33 -66.67 24.09 26.42
C TRP A 33 -67.80 24.99 25.91
N PRO A 34 -69.09 24.73 26.20
CA PRO A 34 -70.16 25.64 25.85
C PRO A 34 -70.23 26.76 26.90
N GLY A 35 -69.72 27.95 26.54
CA GLY A 35 -70.00 29.21 27.23
C GLY A 35 -69.08 29.56 28.41
N GLY A 36 -68.22 30.57 28.21
CA GLY A 36 -67.53 31.31 29.27
C GLY A 36 -66.08 30.88 29.54
N ASN A 37 -65.16 31.86 29.59
CA ASN A 37 -63.76 31.65 29.95
C ASN A 37 -63.65 31.12 31.40
N PRO A 38 -62.79 30.12 31.68
CA PRO A 38 -62.54 29.67 33.04
C PRO A 38 -61.79 30.74 33.87
N PRO A 39 -62.03 30.81 35.19
CA PRO A 39 -61.44 31.82 36.06
C PRO A 39 -59.90 31.70 36.18
N SER A 40 -59.24 32.86 36.28
CA SER A 40 -57.79 33.09 36.07
C SER A 40 -56.83 32.53 37.13
N TRP A 41 -57.24 31.56 37.95
CA TRP A 41 -56.40 30.96 39.01
C TRP A 41 -56.19 29.44 38.88
N LEU A 42 -56.54 28.85 37.74
CA LEU A 42 -56.29 27.44 37.38
C LEU A 42 -55.27 27.25 36.23
N ALA A 43 -54.26 28.12 36.12
CA ALA A 43 -53.06 27.81 35.34
C ALA A 43 -51.97 27.34 36.31
N PRO A 44 -51.50 26.09 36.23
CA PRO A 44 -50.45 25.78 35.25
C PRO A 44 -50.52 24.34 34.67
N ILE A 45 -49.57 24.04 33.77
CA ILE A 45 -49.29 22.71 33.18
C ILE A 45 -50.12 22.37 31.92
N TRP A 46 -49.97 23.15 30.84
CA TRP A 46 -50.18 22.62 29.49
C TRP A 46 -48.92 22.78 28.62
N PRO A 47 -48.43 21.73 27.92
CA PRO A 47 -47.18 21.81 27.18
C PRO A 47 -47.26 22.64 25.90
N SER A 48 -46.17 23.34 25.60
CA SER A 48 -45.94 24.03 24.32
C SER A 48 -46.03 23.06 23.13
N ALA A 49 -46.28 23.62 21.94
CA ALA A 49 -46.38 22.86 20.68
C ALA A 49 -45.14 21.97 20.40
N ALA A 50 -43.96 22.37 20.89
CA ALA A 50 -42.73 21.60 20.78
C ALA A 50 -42.76 20.30 21.60
N ARG A 51 -43.27 20.30 22.84
CA ARG A 51 -43.38 19.08 23.66
C ARG A 51 -44.38 18.08 23.09
N ARG A 52 -45.48 18.55 22.49
CA ARG A 52 -46.44 17.68 21.80
C ARG A 52 -45.83 16.94 20.61
N ARG A 53 -44.90 17.57 19.88
CA ARG A 53 -44.17 16.91 18.79
C ARG A 53 -43.21 15.84 19.30
N VAL A 54 -42.47 16.12 20.37
CA VAL A 54 -41.54 15.15 20.99
C VAL A 54 -42.29 13.93 21.53
N ILE A 55 -43.41 14.12 22.24
CA ILE A 55 -44.21 13.00 22.76
C ILE A 55 -44.79 12.15 21.62
N LYS A 56 -45.32 12.78 20.55
CA LYS A 56 -45.78 12.05 19.35
C LYS A 56 -44.67 11.21 18.72
N MET A 57 -43.46 11.75 18.65
CA MET A 57 -42.31 11.07 18.05
C MET A 57 -41.85 9.87 18.89
N VAL A 58 -41.81 10.03 20.23
CA VAL A 58 -41.47 8.93 21.15
C VAL A 58 -42.51 7.80 21.10
N VAL A 59 -43.80 8.13 21.04
CA VAL A 59 -44.87 7.13 20.92
C VAL A 59 -44.81 6.39 19.59
N LEU A 60 -44.51 7.08 18.48
CA LEU A 60 -44.34 6.47 17.16
C LEU A 60 -43.15 5.51 17.11
N VAL A 61 -42.01 5.87 17.72
CA VAL A 61 -40.83 5.00 17.81
C VAL A 61 -41.13 3.77 18.68
N ALA A 62 -41.82 3.94 19.81
CA ALA A 62 -42.20 2.83 20.69
C ALA A 62 -43.15 1.84 19.99
N LEU A 63 -44.14 2.35 19.23
CA LEU A 63 -45.04 1.53 18.43
C LEU A 63 -44.31 0.80 17.30
N PHE A 64 -43.37 1.46 16.62
CA PHE A 64 -42.55 0.82 15.58
C PHE A 64 -41.73 -0.34 16.15
N CYS A 65 -41.05 -0.14 17.28
CA CYS A 65 -40.28 -1.18 17.96
C CYS A 65 -41.16 -2.38 18.38
N LEU A 66 -42.36 -2.12 18.91
CA LEU A 66 -43.32 -3.17 19.31
C LEU A 66 -43.81 -3.98 18.10
N VAL A 67 -44.08 -3.33 16.97
CA VAL A 67 -44.50 -4.01 15.74
C VAL A 67 -43.36 -4.86 15.16
N THR A 68 -42.12 -4.34 15.14
CA THR A 68 -40.96 -5.14 14.70
C THR A 68 -40.69 -6.34 15.60
N TRP A 69 -40.85 -6.20 16.92
CA TRP A 69 -40.70 -7.32 17.85
C TRP A 69 -41.81 -8.38 17.69
N ALA A 70 -43.05 -7.95 17.46
CA ALA A 70 -44.17 -8.86 17.19
C ALA A 70 -44.04 -9.59 15.84
N LEU A 71 -43.39 -8.98 14.83
CA LEU A 71 -43.10 -9.60 13.53
C LEU A 71 -41.97 -10.63 13.63
N CYS A 72 -40.93 -10.37 14.43
CA CYS A 72 -39.83 -11.31 14.66
C CYS A 72 -40.24 -12.54 15.48
N THR A 73 -41.28 -12.45 16.32
CA THR A 73 -41.72 -13.54 17.20
C THR A 73 -42.77 -14.48 16.57
N ARG A 74 -43.20 -14.23 15.32
CA ARG A 74 -44.21 -15.04 14.61
C ARG A 74 -43.68 -15.85 13.41
N ILE A 75 -42.36 -16.00 13.26
CA ILE A 75 -41.79 -16.89 12.24
C ILE A 75 -41.75 -18.32 12.80
N PRO A 76 -42.47 -19.31 12.22
CA PRO A 76 -42.38 -20.69 12.66
C PRO A 76 -41.02 -21.27 12.27
N GLN A 77 -40.30 -21.89 13.21
CA GLN A 77 -39.14 -22.73 12.88
C GLN A 77 -39.63 -23.95 12.11
N ARG A 78 -39.34 -24.01 10.81
CA ARG A 78 -39.60 -25.18 9.99
C ARG A 78 -38.49 -26.20 10.24
N SER A 79 -38.84 -27.33 10.84
CA SER A 79 -38.00 -28.51 10.95
C SER A 79 -37.82 -29.15 9.57
N THR A 80 -36.58 -29.20 9.07
CA THR A 80 -36.21 -30.08 7.96
C THR A 80 -35.59 -31.35 8.55
N GLN A 81 -36.38 -32.43 8.54
CA GLN A 81 -35.91 -33.80 8.71
C GLN A 81 -34.89 -34.16 7.62
N GLY A 82 -33.87 -34.91 8.01
CA GLY A 82 -32.68 -35.19 7.22
C GLY A 82 -32.93 -36.00 5.95
N THR A 83 -32.27 -35.57 4.88
CA THR A 83 -31.82 -36.44 3.79
C THR A 83 -30.31 -36.62 3.99
N GLN A 84 -29.86 -37.85 4.22
CA GLN A 84 -28.44 -38.16 4.32
C GLN A 84 -27.77 -37.89 2.97
N GLN A 85 -26.92 -36.85 2.91
CA GLN A 85 -25.90 -36.75 1.87
C GLN A 85 -24.80 -37.79 2.14
N PRO A 86 -24.24 -38.44 1.11
CA PRO A 86 -23.11 -39.34 1.29
C PRO A 86 -21.96 -38.56 1.93
N GLN A 87 -21.43 -39.05 3.05
CA GLN A 87 -20.25 -38.48 3.67
C GLN A 87 -19.12 -38.47 2.65
N ARG A 88 -18.70 -37.26 2.24
CA ARG A 88 -17.40 -37.04 1.63
C ARG A 88 -16.36 -37.66 2.58
N PRO A 89 -15.44 -38.51 2.11
CA PRO A 89 -14.45 -39.14 2.97
C PRO A 89 -13.74 -38.06 3.78
N GLN A 90 -13.78 -38.23 5.09
CA GLN A 90 -13.05 -37.42 6.04
C GLN A 90 -11.57 -37.54 5.66
N GLN A 91 -11.04 -36.52 4.99
CA GLN A 91 -9.60 -36.43 4.77
C GLN A 91 -8.96 -36.46 6.16
N THR A 92 -8.19 -37.51 6.40
CA THR A 92 -7.19 -37.52 7.45
C THR A 92 -6.41 -36.21 7.37
N PRO A 93 -5.95 -35.63 8.50
CA PRO A 93 -5.02 -34.52 8.44
C PRO A 93 -3.76 -35.05 7.76
N HIS A 94 -3.65 -34.84 6.45
CA HIS A 94 -2.36 -34.77 5.83
C HIS A 94 -1.65 -33.59 6.50
N PRO A 95 -0.40 -33.74 6.94
CA PRO A 95 0.33 -32.62 7.48
C PRO A 95 0.32 -31.52 6.41
N HIS A 96 -0.39 -30.42 6.69
CA HIS A 96 -0.15 -29.20 5.93
C HIS A 96 1.34 -28.91 6.08
N PRO A 97 2.11 -28.78 4.98
CA PRO A 97 3.48 -28.34 5.10
C PRO A 97 3.45 -27.02 5.88
N GLN A 98 4.25 -26.93 6.93
CA GLN A 98 4.44 -25.69 7.65
C GLN A 98 4.84 -24.61 6.62
N PRO A 99 4.38 -23.34 6.74
CA PRO A 99 4.69 -22.26 5.79
C PRO A 99 6.19 -22.06 5.52
N GLU A 100 7.05 -22.62 6.38
CA GLU A 100 8.49 -22.45 6.44
C GLU A 100 9.27 -23.05 5.26
N ASP A 101 8.65 -23.93 4.46
CA ASP A 101 9.30 -24.61 3.32
C ASP A 101 8.85 -24.13 1.92
N THR A 102 8.04 -23.07 1.84
CA THR A 102 7.53 -22.58 0.54
C THR A 102 8.59 -21.85 -0.28
N PHE A 103 9.60 -21.28 0.39
CA PHE A 103 10.66 -20.48 -0.22
C PHE A 103 12.04 -21.09 0.06
N PRO A 104 13.02 -20.96 -0.86
CA PRO A 104 14.38 -21.38 -0.60
C PRO A 104 15.00 -20.55 0.54
N PRO A 105 16.02 -21.08 1.25
CA PRO A 105 16.79 -20.27 2.19
C PRO A 105 17.40 -19.08 1.46
N THR A 106 17.53 -17.94 2.15
CA THR A 106 18.31 -16.81 1.64
C THR A 106 19.79 -17.20 1.59
N HIS A 107 20.53 -16.71 0.60
CA HIS A 107 21.99 -16.56 0.77
C HIS A 107 22.20 -15.43 1.78
N ALA A 108 22.53 -15.79 3.01
CA ALA A 108 22.68 -14.84 4.11
C ALA A 108 24.07 -14.22 4.09
N THR A 109 24.15 -12.91 4.35
CA THR A 109 25.41 -12.19 4.49
C THR A 109 25.50 -11.51 5.86
N ASP A 110 26.73 -11.16 6.28
CA ASP A 110 26.95 -10.34 7.46
C ASP A 110 26.82 -8.83 7.21
N PHE A 111 26.50 -8.43 5.98
CA PHE A 111 26.43 -7.03 5.60
C PHE A 111 25.12 -6.40 6.06
N LYS A 112 25.21 -5.52 7.07
CA LYS A 112 24.06 -4.75 7.57
C LYS A 112 23.69 -3.65 6.58
N ILE A 113 22.46 -3.69 6.09
CA ILE A 113 21.96 -2.76 5.09
C ILE A 113 20.43 -2.66 5.15
N HIS A 114 19.92 -1.49 4.78
CA HIS A 114 18.49 -1.26 4.56
C HIS A 114 18.32 -0.58 3.20
N ASP A 115 17.26 -0.96 2.47
CA ASP A 115 16.95 -0.50 1.11
C ASP A 115 18.17 -0.49 0.18
N PRO A 116 18.80 -1.66 -0.05
CA PRO A 116 20.00 -1.74 -0.86
C PRO A 116 19.74 -1.32 -2.31
N SER A 117 20.69 -0.59 -2.89
CA SER A 117 20.89 -0.57 -4.33
C SER A 117 22.27 -1.12 -4.64
N ILE A 118 22.33 -2.13 -5.50
CA ILE A 118 23.57 -2.82 -5.84
C ILE A 118 23.78 -2.78 -7.35
N ILE A 119 24.99 -2.40 -7.77
CA ILE A 119 25.45 -2.51 -9.16
C ILE A 119 26.75 -3.31 -9.18
N HIS A 120 26.99 -3.99 -10.30
CA HIS A 120 28.25 -4.68 -10.56
C HIS A 120 28.99 -3.97 -11.69
N VAL A 121 30.22 -3.52 -11.42
CA VAL A 121 31.07 -2.82 -12.39
C VAL A 121 32.43 -3.52 -12.41
N ASP A 122 32.81 -4.00 -13.59
CA ASP A 122 34.02 -4.81 -13.80
C ASP A 122 34.04 -6.00 -12.83
N ASP A 123 35.00 -6.07 -11.90
CA ASP A 123 35.12 -7.14 -10.90
C ASP A 123 34.67 -6.69 -9.49
N THR A 124 33.91 -5.59 -9.37
CA THR A 124 33.55 -4.99 -8.08
C THR A 124 32.05 -4.71 -7.96
N TYR A 125 31.47 -5.21 -6.88
CA TYR A 125 30.11 -4.89 -6.46
C TYR A 125 30.13 -3.60 -5.65
N TYR A 126 29.25 -2.67 -6.00
CA TYR A 126 29.01 -1.43 -5.26
C TYR A 126 27.62 -1.48 -4.66
N SER A 127 27.48 -1.13 -3.39
CA SER A 127 26.18 -0.91 -2.76
C SER A 127 26.02 0.52 -2.27
N TYR A 128 24.80 1.02 -2.40
CA TYR A 128 24.34 2.33 -1.96
C TYR A 128 23.21 2.11 -0.97
N SER A 129 23.25 2.77 0.17
CA SER A 129 22.23 2.58 1.22
C SER A 129 22.02 3.80 2.10
N VAL A 130 20.91 3.75 2.85
CA VAL A 130 20.58 4.79 3.84
C VAL A 130 21.70 4.98 4.86
N GLY A 131 21.99 6.24 5.15
CA GLY A 131 22.98 6.67 6.13
C GLY A 131 23.42 8.10 5.84
N GLU A 132 24.30 8.64 6.69
CA GLU A 132 24.84 9.99 6.49
C GLU A 132 25.45 10.11 5.08
N HIS A 133 24.83 10.97 4.28
CA HIS A 133 25.22 11.31 2.90
C HIS A 133 25.17 10.15 1.89
N ILE A 134 24.37 9.11 2.17
CA ILE A 134 24.22 7.88 1.36
C ILE A 134 25.52 7.08 1.32
N LEU A 135 25.55 5.95 2.02
CA LEU A 135 26.77 5.17 2.19
C LEU A 135 27.11 4.39 0.94
N ILE A 136 28.40 4.35 0.57
CA ILE A 136 28.93 3.48 -0.48
C ILE A 136 29.76 2.36 0.18
N HIS A 137 29.47 1.11 -0.19
CA HIS A 137 30.30 -0.04 0.15
C HIS A 137 30.71 -0.81 -1.10
N GLU A 138 31.87 -1.45 -1.04
CA GLU A 138 32.46 -2.25 -2.10
C GLU A 138 32.70 -3.68 -1.65
N ALA A 139 32.55 -4.64 -2.56
CA ALA A 139 32.86 -6.04 -2.32
C ALA A 139 33.30 -6.75 -3.62
N PRO A 140 34.12 -7.81 -3.51
CA PRO A 140 34.46 -8.67 -4.66
C PRO A 140 33.34 -9.64 -5.06
N SER A 141 32.34 -9.84 -4.19
CA SER A 141 31.16 -10.67 -4.44
C SER A 141 29.98 -10.20 -3.59
N LEU A 142 28.77 -10.68 -3.87
CA LEU A 142 27.59 -10.41 -3.03
C LEU A 142 27.75 -10.93 -1.58
N ASP A 143 28.51 -12.01 -1.38
CA ASP A 143 28.84 -12.54 -0.04
C ASP A 143 29.78 -11.62 0.74
N GLY A 144 30.44 -10.67 0.06
CA GLY A 144 31.42 -9.78 0.65
C GLY A 144 32.86 -10.29 0.50
N PRO A 145 33.79 -9.85 1.36
CA PRO A 145 33.56 -8.91 2.46
C PRO A 145 33.19 -7.52 1.93
N TRP A 146 32.09 -6.97 2.43
CA TRP A 146 31.67 -5.60 2.14
C TRP A 146 32.46 -4.60 3.00
N LYS A 147 33.01 -3.56 2.36
CA LYS A 147 33.78 -2.51 3.03
C LYS A 147 33.23 -1.15 2.64
N ARG A 148 32.97 -0.29 3.63
CA ARG A 148 32.59 1.10 3.37
C ARG A 148 33.76 1.83 2.68
N SER A 149 33.51 2.38 1.50
CA SER A 149 34.51 3.16 0.75
C SER A 149 34.27 4.66 0.81
N GLY A 150 33.02 5.10 1.00
CA GLY A 150 32.70 6.52 1.19
C GLY A 150 31.22 6.82 1.19
N THR A 151 30.84 7.94 0.59
CA THR A 151 29.46 8.43 0.46
C THR A 151 29.21 8.98 -0.94
N VAL A 152 27.94 9.05 -1.34
CA VAL A 152 27.53 9.68 -2.62
C VAL A 152 27.58 11.19 -2.49
N LEU A 153 27.01 11.75 -1.43
CA LEU A 153 27.02 13.20 -1.22
C LEU A 153 28.24 13.60 -0.36
N ASP A 154 28.82 14.75 -0.65
CA ASP A 154 29.91 15.34 0.16
C ASP A 154 29.35 16.24 1.30
N ALA A 155 28.05 16.52 1.26
CA ALA A 155 27.34 17.35 2.22
C ALA A 155 25.86 16.94 2.27
N ASP A 156 25.09 17.57 3.17
CA ASP A 156 23.64 17.42 3.21
C ASP A 156 23.03 17.76 1.84
N SER A 157 22.05 16.96 1.40
CA SER A 157 21.31 17.16 0.15
C SER A 157 20.89 18.63 -0.02
N VAL A 158 21.01 19.17 -1.23
CA VAL A 158 20.64 20.57 -1.52
C VAL A 158 19.13 20.79 -1.48
N ILE A 159 18.33 19.71 -1.46
CA ILE A 159 16.88 19.78 -1.38
C ILE A 159 16.47 20.26 0.02
N PRO A 160 15.76 21.40 0.17
CA PRO A 160 15.41 21.95 1.47
C PRO A 160 14.16 21.27 2.06
N LYS A 161 14.22 19.93 2.23
CA LYS A 161 13.10 19.11 2.70
C LYS A 161 13.59 17.89 3.46
N GLY A 162 12.79 17.41 4.41
CA GLY A 162 13.03 16.13 5.11
C GLY A 162 14.36 16.06 5.83
N ASP A 163 14.82 14.84 6.09
CA ASP A 163 16.20 14.58 6.51
C ASP A 163 17.14 14.70 5.31
N ARG A 164 17.84 15.84 5.24
CA ARG A 164 18.82 16.14 4.19
C ARG A 164 20.16 15.44 4.43
N LYS A 165 20.42 15.06 5.67
CA LYS A 165 21.69 14.51 6.13
C LYS A 165 21.74 13.01 5.87
N ALA A 166 20.63 12.30 6.06
CA ALA A 166 20.53 10.87 5.77
C ALA A 166 19.40 10.57 4.77
N PRO A 167 19.62 10.77 3.47
CA PRO A 167 18.66 10.38 2.43
C PRO A 167 18.39 8.87 2.39
N TRP A 168 17.20 8.49 1.93
CA TRP A 168 16.66 7.12 2.00
C TRP A 168 16.57 6.46 0.63
N ALA A 169 16.52 5.12 0.66
CA ALA A 169 16.21 4.25 -0.48
C ALA A 169 16.90 4.68 -1.78
N PRO A 170 18.24 4.80 -1.78
CA PRO A 170 18.94 5.18 -2.99
C PRO A 170 18.76 4.11 -4.06
N GLN A 171 18.70 4.52 -5.33
CA GLN A 171 18.83 3.61 -6.45
C GLN A 171 19.86 4.16 -7.43
N THR A 172 20.93 3.41 -7.63
CA THR A 172 22.00 3.72 -8.57
C THR A 172 21.85 2.92 -9.85
N ILE A 173 21.92 3.61 -10.98
CA ILE A 173 22.00 3.01 -12.31
C ILE A 173 23.17 3.59 -13.09
N ARG A 174 23.65 2.85 -14.08
CA ARG A 174 24.57 3.37 -15.10
C ARG A 174 23.79 3.62 -16.39
N HIS A 175 23.93 4.80 -16.98
CA HIS A 175 23.45 5.11 -18.31
C HIS A 175 24.57 5.79 -19.11
N GLY A 176 25.00 5.15 -20.20
CA GLY A 176 26.20 5.55 -20.92
C GLY A 176 27.47 5.48 -20.06
N ASP A 177 28.18 6.59 -19.97
CA ASP A 177 29.41 6.76 -19.17
C ASP A 177 29.13 7.39 -17.78
N THR A 178 27.86 7.54 -17.41
CA THR A 178 27.44 8.28 -16.21
C THR A 178 26.68 7.36 -15.26
N TYR A 179 27.02 7.47 -13.97
CA TYR A 179 26.30 6.86 -12.87
C TYR A 179 25.32 7.88 -12.31
N TYR A 180 24.09 7.44 -12.05
CA TYR A 180 23.01 8.24 -11.48
C TYR A 180 22.59 7.57 -10.19
N CYS A 181 22.61 8.30 -9.07
CA CYS A 181 22.09 7.86 -7.79
C CYS A 181 20.86 8.70 -7.45
N PHE A 182 19.68 8.11 -7.60
CA PHE A 182 18.42 8.71 -7.19
C PHE A 182 18.22 8.44 -5.71
N TYR A 183 17.70 9.39 -4.95
CA TYR A 183 17.53 9.26 -3.50
C TYR A 183 16.30 10.02 -3.01
N ALA A 184 15.81 9.70 -1.82
CA ALA A 184 14.68 10.39 -1.21
C ALA A 184 15.08 11.19 0.04
N VAL A 185 14.51 12.38 0.22
CA VAL A 185 14.52 13.12 1.50
C VAL A 185 13.10 13.20 2.05
N SER A 186 12.92 12.80 3.30
CA SER A 186 11.59 12.62 3.89
C SER A 186 11.61 12.67 5.42
N ASN A 187 10.43 12.55 6.03
CA ASN A 187 10.23 12.33 7.46
C ASN A 187 9.32 11.12 7.66
N SER A 188 9.59 10.32 8.70
CA SER A 188 8.92 9.03 8.87
C SER A 188 7.42 9.22 9.06
N GLY A 189 6.62 8.46 8.32
CA GLY A 189 5.16 8.55 8.35
C GLY A 189 4.57 9.80 7.67
N CYS A 190 5.38 10.58 6.95
CA CYS A 190 4.95 11.76 6.20
C CYS A 190 5.12 11.58 4.69
N ARG A 191 4.24 12.23 3.92
CA ARG A 191 4.34 12.39 2.46
C ARG A 191 4.87 13.76 2.03
N ASP A 192 5.37 14.57 2.96
CA ASP A 192 6.10 15.80 2.61
C ASP A 192 7.54 15.43 2.30
N SER A 193 7.75 14.98 1.08
CA SER A 193 8.94 14.25 0.66
C SER A 193 9.40 14.73 -0.72
N ALA A 194 10.61 14.36 -1.10
CA ALA A 194 11.18 14.68 -2.40
C ALA A 194 12.16 13.61 -2.86
N ILE A 195 12.25 13.41 -4.17
CA ILE A 195 13.29 12.62 -4.81
C ILE A 195 14.28 13.58 -5.47
N GLY A 196 15.56 13.32 -5.27
CA GLY A 196 16.67 13.97 -5.96
C GLY A 196 17.53 12.99 -6.75
N VAL A 197 18.52 13.53 -7.44
CA VAL A 197 19.48 12.75 -8.22
C VAL A 197 20.87 13.36 -8.14
N ALA A 198 21.87 12.52 -7.89
CA ALA A 198 23.28 12.86 -8.01
C ALA A 198 23.93 12.08 -9.15
N THR A 199 24.95 12.64 -9.81
CA THR A 199 25.67 11.95 -10.90
C THR A 199 27.17 11.91 -10.70
N SER A 200 27.82 10.82 -11.13
CA SER A 200 29.29 10.68 -11.16
C SER A 200 29.76 9.97 -12.43
N LYS A 201 31.05 10.10 -12.75
CA LYS A 201 31.74 9.30 -13.78
C LYS A 201 32.38 8.02 -13.22
N SER A 202 32.30 7.82 -11.90
CA SER A 202 32.77 6.63 -11.18
C SER A 202 31.65 6.08 -10.29
N PRO A 203 31.54 4.76 -10.13
CA PRO A 203 30.59 4.18 -9.19
C PRO A 203 31.00 4.41 -7.72
N GLY A 204 32.29 4.57 -7.45
CA GLY A 204 32.83 4.77 -6.11
C GLY A 204 32.63 6.18 -5.56
N PRO A 205 33.19 6.47 -4.37
CA PRO A 205 33.14 7.81 -3.78
C PRO A 205 33.97 8.82 -4.58
N GLY A 206 33.60 10.10 -4.43
CA GLY A 206 34.25 11.22 -5.11
C GLY A 206 33.71 11.47 -6.53
N GLY A 207 33.56 12.75 -6.88
CA GLY A 207 33.10 13.16 -8.22
C GLY A 207 31.59 13.14 -8.43
N TRP A 208 30.81 12.94 -7.36
CA TRP A 208 29.35 13.05 -7.40
C TRP A 208 28.92 14.52 -7.38
N THR A 209 27.96 14.87 -8.24
CA THR A 209 27.31 16.19 -8.28
C THR A 209 25.83 16.02 -7.93
N ASP A 210 25.38 16.66 -6.85
CA ASP A 210 23.97 16.73 -6.48
C ASP A 210 23.22 17.73 -7.37
N HIS A 211 22.24 17.26 -8.15
CA HIS A 211 21.39 18.10 -9.01
C HIS A 211 20.12 18.58 -8.30
N GLY A 212 19.90 18.14 -7.07
CA GLY A 212 18.76 18.54 -6.26
C GLY A 212 17.46 17.90 -6.72
N LEU A 213 16.39 18.69 -6.69
CA LEU A 213 15.02 18.23 -6.77
C LEU A 213 14.63 17.70 -8.16
N LEU A 214 14.14 16.46 -8.20
CA LEU A 214 13.51 15.87 -9.38
C LEU A 214 11.96 15.94 -9.29
N VAL A 215 11.38 15.40 -8.21
CA VAL A 215 9.93 15.43 -7.93
C VAL A 215 9.68 15.58 -6.43
N GLN A 216 8.54 16.15 -6.02
CA GLN A 216 8.17 16.27 -4.61
C GLN A 216 6.66 16.20 -4.37
N SER A 217 6.26 15.64 -3.24
CA SER A 217 4.90 15.69 -2.68
C SER A 217 4.85 16.55 -1.42
N GLY A 218 3.65 16.99 -1.04
CA GLY A 218 3.44 17.82 0.15
C GLY A 218 3.63 19.30 -0.15
N THR A 219 4.66 19.93 0.42
CA THR A 219 4.96 21.36 0.24
C THR A 219 5.95 21.61 -0.90
N GLY A 220 6.03 22.85 -1.40
CA GLY A 220 6.98 23.25 -2.45
C GLY A 220 6.39 23.32 -3.86
N LYS A 221 7.17 23.87 -4.80
CA LYS A 221 6.73 24.04 -6.20
C LYS A 221 6.59 22.67 -6.89
N GLY A 222 5.47 22.46 -7.58
CA GLY A 222 5.18 21.21 -8.29
C GLY A 222 4.45 20.14 -7.45
N SER A 223 4.46 20.24 -6.11
CA SER A 223 3.78 19.25 -5.25
C SER A 223 2.25 19.25 -5.35
N GLY A 224 1.68 20.31 -5.91
CA GLY A 224 0.25 20.47 -6.19
C GLY A 224 -0.21 19.82 -7.50
N GLU A 225 0.69 19.16 -8.23
CA GLU A 225 0.36 18.47 -9.48
C GLU A 225 0.03 16.99 -9.22
N HIS A 226 -0.89 16.43 -10.01
CA HIS A 226 -1.15 14.99 -10.00
C HIS A 226 0.04 14.26 -10.63
N PRO A 227 0.57 13.17 -10.03
CA PRO A 227 0.00 12.41 -8.90
C PRO A 227 0.53 12.82 -7.52
N PHE A 228 1.46 13.78 -7.45
CA PHE A 228 2.13 14.21 -6.22
C PHE A 228 1.16 14.74 -5.14
N THR A 229 -0.02 15.22 -5.53
CA THR A 229 -1.13 15.58 -4.62
C THR A 229 -1.64 14.44 -3.74
N SER A 230 -1.40 13.19 -4.13
CA SER A 230 -1.91 12.00 -3.43
C SER A 230 -0.89 10.88 -3.24
N SER A 231 0.30 10.94 -3.85
CA SER A 231 1.40 9.98 -3.67
C SER A 231 2.46 10.45 -2.68
N ASN A 232 3.24 9.54 -2.11
CA ASN A 232 4.47 9.88 -1.40
C ASN A 232 5.66 9.79 -2.37
N THR A 233 6.42 10.87 -2.58
CA THR A 233 7.60 10.85 -3.46
C THR A 233 8.84 10.39 -2.70
N ILE A 234 8.90 9.10 -2.41
CA ILE A 234 10.07 8.36 -1.92
C ILE A 234 10.23 7.05 -2.71
N ASP A 235 11.26 6.28 -2.38
CA ASP A 235 11.60 4.99 -2.99
C ASP A 235 11.76 5.08 -4.52
N PRO A 236 12.65 5.96 -5.01
CA PRO A 236 12.88 6.08 -6.43
C PRO A 236 13.38 4.75 -7.02
N SER A 237 12.81 4.38 -8.16
CA SER A 237 13.40 3.40 -9.06
C SER A 237 13.37 3.93 -10.48
N VAL A 238 14.43 3.71 -11.23
CA VAL A 238 14.63 4.17 -12.58
C VAL A 238 15.10 3.00 -13.43
N LEU A 239 14.51 2.89 -14.61
CA LEU A 239 14.99 2.05 -15.70
C LEU A 239 14.98 2.90 -16.97
N VAL A 240 16.00 2.75 -17.80
CA VAL A 240 15.95 3.19 -19.20
C VAL A 240 15.46 2.00 -20.03
N GLY A 241 14.27 2.11 -20.60
CA GLY A 241 13.65 1.04 -21.39
C GLY A 241 14.35 0.79 -22.72
N GLU A 242 13.99 -0.30 -23.39
CA GLU A 242 14.48 -0.59 -24.76
C GLU A 242 14.04 0.47 -25.78
N ASP A 243 13.03 1.27 -25.45
CA ASP A 243 12.60 2.43 -26.23
C ASP A 243 13.51 3.67 -26.05
N GLY A 244 14.57 3.55 -25.25
CA GLY A 244 15.53 4.61 -24.96
C GLY A 244 15.02 5.66 -23.96
N ARG A 245 13.83 5.49 -23.39
CA ARG A 245 13.25 6.47 -22.44
C ARG A 245 13.53 6.06 -21.00
N GLY A 246 13.84 7.04 -20.15
CA GLY A 246 13.89 6.87 -18.71
C GLY A 246 12.51 6.85 -18.07
N TYR A 247 12.31 5.97 -17.10
CA TYR A 247 11.07 5.86 -16.33
C TYR A 247 11.35 5.91 -14.84
N LEU A 248 10.87 6.94 -14.15
CA LEU A 248 10.93 7.04 -12.69
C LEU A 248 9.67 6.43 -12.09
N MET A 249 9.82 5.32 -11.40
CA MET A 249 8.86 4.80 -10.43
C MET A 249 9.15 5.38 -9.05
N PHE A 250 8.09 5.59 -8.28
CA PHE A 250 8.16 6.06 -6.90
C PHE A 250 6.85 5.74 -6.18
N GLY A 251 6.87 5.76 -4.87
CA GLY A 251 5.64 5.62 -4.09
C GLY A 251 5.82 4.72 -2.88
N SER A 252 5.24 5.18 -1.78
CA SER A 252 5.12 4.43 -0.54
C SER A 252 3.79 4.81 0.08
N PHE A 253 2.95 3.83 0.37
CA PHE A 253 1.64 4.05 1.01
C PHE A 253 0.71 4.98 0.20
N TRP A 254 -0.25 5.65 0.86
CA TRP A 254 -1.22 6.57 0.25
C TRP A 254 -1.92 6.03 -1.01
N SER A 255 -1.56 6.55 -2.19
CA SER A 255 -2.14 6.17 -3.48
C SER A 255 -1.33 5.10 -4.21
N GLY A 256 -0.31 4.52 -3.58
CA GLY A 256 0.49 3.43 -4.14
C GLY A 256 1.67 3.91 -4.98
N ILE A 257 2.07 3.05 -5.91
CA ILE A 257 3.28 3.22 -6.74
C ILE A 257 2.88 3.85 -8.07
N TRP A 258 3.59 4.91 -8.43
CA TRP A 258 3.39 5.70 -9.63
C TRP A 258 4.63 5.70 -10.50
N GLN A 259 4.45 6.01 -11.78
CA GLN A 259 5.52 6.20 -12.75
C GLN A 259 5.33 7.49 -13.53
N VAL A 260 6.42 8.20 -13.77
CA VAL A 260 6.52 9.33 -14.71
C VAL A 260 7.72 9.12 -15.63
N PRO A 261 7.66 9.56 -16.89
CA PRO A 261 8.82 9.50 -17.78
C PRO A 261 9.85 10.58 -17.40
N LEU A 262 11.12 10.27 -17.59
CA LEU A 262 12.23 11.23 -17.49
C LEU A 262 12.62 11.72 -18.88
N ASP A 263 13.27 12.88 -18.93
CA ASP A 263 13.92 13.35 -20.15
C ASP A 263 15.22 12.57 -20.42
N GLU A 264 15.88 12.87 -21.55
CA GLU A 264 17.11 12.19 -21.97
C GLU A 264 18.29 12.41 -21.01
N THR A 265 18.24 13.47 -20.19
CA THR A 265 19.29 13.75 -19.19
C THR A 265 19.12 12.92 -17.93
N LEU A 266 17.91 12.38 -17.71
CA LEU A 266 17.45 11.74 -16.47
C LEU A 266 17.42 12.67 -15.25
N LEU A 267 17.57 13.99 -15.47
CA LEU A 267 17.59 15.01 -14.41
C LEU A 267 16.28 15.79 -14.31
N SER A 268 15.30 15.50 -15.16
CA SER A 268 13.98 16.14 -15.14
C SER A 268 12.88 15.21 -15.66
N VAL A 269 11.64 15.46 -15.24
CA VAL A 269 10.45 14.76 -15.76
C VAL A 269 10.17 15.24 -17.19
N ALA A 270 9.88 14.31 -18.09
CA ALA A 270 9.52 14.62 -19.47
C ALA A 270 8.01 14.83 -19.63
N GLY A 271 7.63 15.76 -20.50
CA GLY A 271 6.24 16.00 -20.88
C GLY A 271 5.39 16.60 -19.76
N ASP A 272 4.07 16.52 -19.94
CA ASP A 272 3.11 16.97 -18.93
C ASP A 272 2.87 15.84 -17.92
N THR A 273 3.35 16.03 -16.68
CA THR A 273 3.26 15.04 -15.60
C THR A 273 1.85 14.47 -15.43
N ARG A 274 0.83 15.33 -15.54
CA ARG A 274 -0.55 14.93 -15.29
C ARG A 274 -1.04 13.89 -16.29
N SER A 275 -0.73 14.06 -17.57
CA SER A 275 -1.12 13.15 -18.65
C SER A 275 -0.20 11.93 -18.77
N GLU A 276 1.07 12.09 -18.41
CA GLU A 276 2.09 11.04 -18.51
C GLU A 276 2.18 10.14 -17.26
N ALA A 277 1.64 10.55 -16.12
CA ALA A 277 1.65 9.72 -14.93
C ALA A 277 0.86 8.43 -15.11
N ARG A 278 1.39 7.32 -14.59
CA ARG A 278 0.73 6.01 -14.56
C ARG A 278 0.77 5.46 -13.14
N GLN A 279 -0.38 5.04 -12.63
CA GLN A 279 -0.44 4.28 -11.40
C GLN A 279 -0.10 2.83 -11.73
N LEU A 280 0.98 2.31 -11.17
CA LEU A 280 1.47 0.97 -11.49
C LEU A 280 1.03 -0.07 -10.46
N VAL A 281 0.96 0.30 -9.18
CA VAL A 281 0.52 -0.61 -8.11
C VAL A 281 -0.45 0.11 -7.20
N TYR A 282 -1.58 -0.54 -6.95
CA TYR A 282 -2.57 -0.08 -5.98
C TYR A 282 -3.21 -1.29 -5.30
N MET A 283 -3.31 -1.22 -3.97
CA MET A 283 -3.88 -2.29 -3.16
C MET A 283 -4.99 -1.79 -2.26
N GLU A 284 -5.80 -2.74 -1.79
CA GLU A 284 -6.77 -2.48 -0.74
C GLU A 284 -6.07 -2.03 0.54
N LYS A 285 -6.81 -1.27 1.34
CA LYS A 285 -6.32 -0.76 2.60
C LYS A 285 -6.09 -1.90 3.58
N ALA A 286 -4.94 -1.87 4.22
CA ALA A 286 -4.69 -2.65 5.41
C ALA A 286 -5.51 -2.10 6.59
N PRO A 287 -5.95 -2.97 7.52
CA PRO A 287 -6.47 -2.55 8.81
C PRO A 287 -5.33 -2.09 9.72
N LEU A 288 -4.63 -1.02 9.31
CA LEU A 288 -3.61 -0.36 10.12
C LEU A 288 -4.27 0.77 10.94
N PRO A 289 -3.83 1.00 12.19
CA PRO A 289 -4.36 2.09 13.00
C PRO A 289 -4.23 3.42 12.25
N ALA A 290 -5.31 4.21 12.26
CA ALA A 290 -5.24 5.56 11.73
C ALA A 290 -4.22 6.38 12.53
N SER A 291 -3.34 7.10 11.83
CA SER A 291 -2.46 8.07 12.45
C SER A 291 -3.26 9.32 12.84
N ASN A 292 -3.23 9.66 14.13
CA ASN A 292 -3.80 10.91 14.65
C ASN A 292 -2.83 12.10 14.57
N HIS A 293 -1.81 12.01 13.70
CA HIS A 293 -0.82 13.07 13.56
C HIS A 293 -1.49 14.39 13.14
N PRO A 294 -1.16 15.52 13.79
CA PRO A 294 -1.82 16.80 13.52
C PRO A 294 -1.56 17.32 12.11
N ASN A 295 -0.37 17.06 11.54
CA ASN A 295 -0.05 17.39 10.15
C ASN A 295 -0.83 16.48 9.18
N PRO A 296 -1.68 17.01 8.28
CA PRO A 296 -2.39 16.24 7.27
C PRO A 296 -1.48 15.45 6.32
N LEU A 297 -0.25 15.88 6.13
CA LEU A 297 0.75 15.20 5.31
C LEU A 297 1.37 13.99 6.03
N CYS A 298 1.18 13.84 7.34
CA CYS A 298 1.72 12.72 8.12
C CYS A 298 0.63 11.82 8.71
N ARG A 299 -0.57 11.90 8.14
CA ARG A 299 -1.68 11.01 8.45
C ARG A 299 -2.18 10.36 7.19
N GLU A 300 -2.42 9.05 7.28
CA GLU A 300 -3.22 8.33 6.30
C GLU A 300 -4.58 8.02 6.93
N PRO A 301 -5.57 8.93 6.81
CA PRO A 301 -6.78 8.90 7.62
C PRO A 301 -7.73 7.75 7.26
N SER A 302 -7.46 7.05 6.16
CA SER A 302 -8.41 6.13 5.55
C SER A 302 -7.97 4.66 5.62
N GLY A 303 -6.95 4.35 6.43
CA GLY A 303 -6.26 3.06 6.45
C GLY A 303 -5.06 3.06 5.49
N ALA A 304 -3.96 2.42 5.90
CA ALA A 304 -2.71 2.44 5.16
C ALA A 304 -2.66 1.37 4.05
N ARG A 305 -2.03 1.68 2.93
CA ARG A 305 -1.75 0.71 1.86
C ARG A 305 -0.28 0.33 1.90
N PRO A 306 0.11 -0.74 2.59
CA PRO A 306 1.51 -1.06 2.82
C PRO A 306 2.15 -1.63 1.54
N ILE A 307 2.37 -0.76 0.54
CA ILE A 307 3.07 -1.02 -0.71
C ILE A 307 4.09 0.09 -0.91
N GLU A 308 5.33 -0.29 -1.19
CA GLU A 308 6.45 0.63 -1.41
C GLU A 308 7.65 -0.10 -2.04
N GLY A 309 8.82 0.56 -2.12
CA GLY A 309 10.06 -0.07 -2.57
C GLY A 309 9.95 -0.69 -3.97
N SER A 310 9.47 0.06 -4.96
CA SER A 310 9.33 -0.45 -6.33
C SER A 310 10.69 -0.69 -7.00
N PHE A 311 10.80 -1.68 -7.88
CA PHE A 311 11.96 -1.86 -8.76
C PHE A 311 11.49 -2.39 -10.12
N LEU A 312 12.01 -1.87 -11.23
CA LEU A 312 11.70 -2.39 -12.57
C LEU A 312 12.92 -3.06 -13.18
N SER A 313 12.78 -4.34 -13.54
CA SER A 313 13.80 -5.07 -14.29
C SER A 313 13.27 -5.53 -15.64
N TYR A 314 14.17 -5.84 -16.56
CA TYR A 314 13.84 -6.42 -17.85
C TYR A 314 14.54 -7.77 -18.00
N HIS A 315 13.76 -8.80 -18.30
CA HIS A 315 14.26 -10.10 -18.70
C HIS A 315 13.42 -10.57 -19.88
N GLU A 316 14.05 -10.74 -21.04
CA GLU A 316 13.34 -10.95 -22.30
C GLU A 316 12.33 -12.11 -22.15
N PRO A 317 11.06 -11.92 -22.57
CA PRO A 317 10.51 -10.77 -23.29
C PRO A 317 9.61 -9.88 -22.40
N TRP A 318 9.94 -9.69 -21.12
CA TRP A 318 9.06 -9.05 -20.15
C TRP A 318 9.79 -8.00 -19.30
N TYR A 319 9.09 -6.91 -19.03
CA TYR A 319 9.38 -6.02 -17.89
C TYR A 319 8.72 -6.59 -16.64
N TYR A 320 9.45 -6.64 -15.53
CA TYR A 320 8.96 -7.09 -14.22
C TYR A 320 8.95 -5.92 -13.24
N LEU A 321 7.77 -5.54 -12.78
CA LEU A 321 7.61 -4.56 -11.71
C LEU A 321 7.56 -5.30 -10.38
N TRP A 322 8.64 -5.14 -9.62
CA TRP A 322 8.81 -5.62 -8.27
C TRP A 322 8.34 -4.57 -7.27
N PHE A 323 7.78 -4.98 -6.15
CA PHE A 323 7.45 -4.10 -5.05
C PHE A 323 7.38 -4.85 -3.73
N SER A 324 7.62 -4.14 -2.64
CA SER A 324 7.43 -4.66 -1.29
C SER A 324 5.98 -4.46 -0.85
N TYR A 325 5.38 -5.49 -0.25
CA TYR A 325 4.06 -5.45 0.37
C TYR A 325 4.13 -5.86 1.83
N GLY A 326 3.49 -5.08 2.70
CA GLY A 326 3.34 -5.39 4.13
C GLY A 326 4.01 -4.37 5.05
N LYS A 327 3.98 -4.62 6.35
CA LYS A 327 4.59 -3.72 7.33
C LYS A 327 6.11 -3.92 7.37
N CYS A 328 6.81 -2.82 7.17
CA CYS A 328 8.23 -2.59 7.41
C CYS A 328 8.38 -1.41 8.41
N CYS A 329 9.52 -1.14 9.02
CA CYS A 329 10.60 -2.03 9.45
C CYS A 329 10.93 -1.79 10.93
N LYS A 330 10.06 -1.05 11.63
CA LYS A 330 10.12 -0.83 13.07
C LYS A 330 9.10 -1.73 13.73
N PHE A 331 9.56 -2.89 14.17
CA PHE A 331 8.72 -3.89 14.81
C PHE A 331 8.67 -3.69 16.32
N ASP A 332 7.47 -3.82 16.88
CA ASP A 332 7.32 -4.13 18.29
C ASP A 332 7.39 -5.64 18.41
N THR A 333 8.46 -6.17 19.02
CA THR A 333 8.70 -7.61 19.15
C THR A 333 7.61 -8.31 19.98
N LYS A 334 6.83 -7.58 20.76
CA LYS A 334 5.66 -8.12 21.48
C LYS A 334 4.42 -8.22 20.60
N HIS A 335 4.36 -7.48 19.50
CA HIS A 335 3.20 -7.34 18.62
C HIS A 335 3.63 -7.31 17.14
N LEU A 336 4.29 -8.39 16.71
CA LEU A 336 4.61 -8.59 15.31
C LEU A 336 3.31 -8.64 14.46
N PRO A 337 3.33 -8.13 13.22
CA PRO A 337 2.25 -8.36 12.27
C PRO A 337 1.86 -9.84 12.17
N PRO A 338 0.57 -10.15 12.00
CA PRO A 338 0.14 -11.51 11.66
C PRO A 338 0.86 -12.01 10.40
N PRO A 339 1.13 -13.33 10.27
CA PRO A 339 1.79 -13.89 9.10
C PRO A 339 1.15 -13.43 7.77
N GLY A 340 1.99 -13.00 6.83
CA GLY A 340 1.59 -12.44 5.53
C GLY A 340 1.17 -10.97 5.58
N ARG A 341 1.34 -10.29 6.73
CA ARG A 341 1.12 -8.83 6.88
C ARG A 341 2.42 -8.07 7.08
N GLU A 342 3.51 -8.76 7.41
CA GLU A 342 4.88 -8.26 7.30
C GLU A 342 5.32 -8.21 5.83
N TYR A 343 6.48 -7.59 5.60
CA TYR A 343 7.04 -7.42 4.26
C TYR A 343 7.17 -8.73 3.48
N SER A 344 6.87 -8.64 2.18
CA SER A 344 7.01 -9.68 1.19
C SER A 344 7.31 -9.02 -0.16
N ILE A 345 8.11 -9.69 -0.98
CA ILE A 345 8.47 -9.25 -2.33
C ILE A 345 7.44 -9.80 -3.30
N ARG A 346 6.83 -8.90 -4.06
CA ARG A 346 5.84 -9.24 -5.09
C ARG A 346 6.25 -8.75 -6.46
N VAL A 347 5.68 -9.37 -7.49
CA VAL A 347 5.96 -9.02 -8.88
C VAL A 347 4.71 -9.09 -9.76
N GLY A 348 4.68 -8.26 -10.81
CA GLY A 348 3.86 -8.46 -11.99
C GLY A 348 4.69 -8.17 -13.24
N ARG A 349 4.24 -8.65 -14.40
CA ARG A 349 4.98 -8.49 -15.66
C ARG A 349 4.18 -7.80 -16.75
N SER A 350 4.87 -7.14 -17.67
CA SER A 350 4.28 -6.47 -18.84
C SER A 350 5.21 -6.53 -20.05
N LYS A 351 4.63 -6.41 -21.26
CA LYS A 351 5.39 -6.20 -22.50
C LYS A 351 5.87 -4.75 -22.66
N SER A 352 5.35 -3.84 -21.84
CA SER A 352 5.65 -2.43 -21.87
C SER A 352 6.27 -2.01 -20.52
N PRO A 353 7.30 -1.15 -20.51
CA PRO A 353 7.81 -0.59 -19.25
C PRO A 353 6.77 0.28 -18.53
N ARG A 354 5.68 0.66 -19.22
CA ARG A 354 4.58 1.48 -18.69
C ARG A 354 3.35 0.66 -18.27
N GLY A 355 3.44 -0.67 -18.32
CA GLY A 355 2.33 -1.56 -17.99
C GLY A 355 1.26 -1.65 -19.09
N PRO A 356 0.07 -2.20 -18.75
CA PRO A 356 -0.30 -2.70 -17.43
C PRO A 356 0.57 -3.89 -17.02
N PHE A 357 0.91 -3.96 -15.74
CA PHE A 357 1.63 -5.10 -15.15
C PHE A 357 0.58 -6.02 -14.53
N VAL A 358 0.66 -7.32 -14.83
CA VAL A 358 -0.32 -8.30 -14.33
C VAL A 358 0.37 -9.42 -13.56
N ASP A 359 -0.33 -10.04 -12.62
CA ASP A 359 0.10 -11.24 -11.90
C ASP A 359 -0.15 -12.55 -12.69
N LYS A 360 0.19 -13.71 -12.11
CA LYS A 360 0.01 -15.04 -12.74
C LYS A 360 -1.45 -15.34 -13.11
N GLN A 361 -2.40 -14.73 -12.41
CA GLN A 361 -3.83 -14.89 -12.64
C GLN A 361 -4.39 -13.81 -13.60
N GLY A 362 -3.52 -12.95 -14.14
CA GLY A 362 -3.90 -11.89 -15.06
C GLY A 362 -4.52 -10.66 -14.39
N ARG A 363 -4.43 -10.54 -13.05
CA ARG A 363 -4.92 -9.35 -12.34
C ARG A 363 -3.90 -8.24 -12.42
N ASP A 364 -4.36 -7.06 -12.80
CA ASP A 364 -3.56 -5.84 -12.87
C ASP A 364 -3.05 -5.45 -11.46
N LEU A 365 -1.78 -5.10 -11.36
CA LEU A 365 -1.17 -4.58 -10.14
C LEU A 365 -1.82 -3.26 -9.68
N ALA A 366 -2.35 -2.46 -10.60
CA ALA A 366 -3.14 -1.27 -10.28
C ALA A 366 -4.54 -1.60 -9.72
N ASN A 367 -4.93 -2.87 -9.69
CA ASN A 367 -6.20 -3.36 -9.18
C ASN A 367 -6.02 -4.51 -8.15
N GLY A 368 -4.96 -4.44 -7.34
CA GLY A 368 -4.72 -5.40 -6.25
C GLY A 368 -4.09 -6.72 -6.66
N GLY A 369 -3.58 -6.84 -7.89
CA GLY A 369 -2.75 -7.96 -8.32
C GLY A 369 -1.38 -8.01 -7.63
N GLY A 370 -0.64 -9.09 -7.85
CA GLY A 370 0.76 -9.24 -7.48
C GLY A 370 1.09 -10.66 -7.04
N GLU A 371 2.01 -11.29 -7.76
CA GLU A 371 2.51 -12.62 -7.42
C GLU A 371 3.55 -12.50 -6.29
N ILE A 372 3.42 -13.28 -5.22
CA ILE A 372 4.43 -13.32 -4.15
C ILE A 372 5.62 -14.15 -4.65
N VAL A 373 6.81 -13.53 -4.67
CA VAL A 373 8.06 -14.19 -5.10
C VAL A 373 8.85 -14.66 -3.88
N TYR A 374 8.93 -13.84 -2.83
CA TYR A 374 9.67 -14.17 -1.62
C TYR A 374 9.01 -13.51 -0.39
N ALA A 375 8.98 -14.21 0.73
CA ALA A 375 8.38 -13.72 1.98
C ALA A 375 9.08 -14.34 3.20
N SER A 376 8.67 -13.94 4.41
CA SER A 376 9.17 -14.52 5.64
C SER A 376 9.11 -16.05 5.62
N ASN A 377 10.24 -16.68 5.91
CA ASN A 377 10.45 -18.13 5.96
C ASN A 377 11.60 -18.40 6.94
N ARG A 378 11.79 -19.63 7.42
CA ARG A 378 12.94 -20.05 8.28
C ARG A 378 13.49 -18.91 9.15
N ASP A 379 14.73 -18.47 8.92
CA ASP A 379 15.40 -17.37 9.63
C ASP A 379 15.13 -15.98 9.05
N VAL A 380 14.46 -15.89 7.90
CA VAL A 380 14.13 -14.65 7.20
C VAL A 380 12.82 -14.06 7.70
N TYR A 381 12.84 -12.81 8.13
CA TYR A 381 11.64 -12.04 8.44
C TYR A 381 11.56 -10.76 7.62
N ALA A 382 10.37 -10.51 7.07
CA ALA A 382 10.03 -9.26 6.39
C ALA A 382 11.02 -8.86 5.27
N PRO A 383 11.34 -9.74 4.29
CA PRO A 383 12.25 -9.38 3.20
C PRO A 383 11.60 -8.35 2.25
N GLY A 384 12.38 -7.35 1.83
CA GLY A 384 11.95 -6.33 0.87
C GLY A 384 13.02 -5.28 0.60
N GLY A 385 12.59 -4.10 0.12
CA GLY A 385 13.52 -3.08 -0.40
C GLY A 385 14.40 -3.66 -1.51
N GLN A 386 13.77 -4.45 -2.38
CA GLN A 386 14.45 -5.37 -3.29
C GLN A 386 14.97 -4.70 -4.57
N GLY A 387 15.94 -5.33 -5.19
CA GLY A 387 16.27 -5.12 -6.59
C GLY A 387 16.73 -6.41 -7.28
N VAL A 388 16.98 -6.31 -8.58
CA VAL A 388 17.46 -7.43 -9.39
C VAL A 388 18.78 -7.03 -10.02
N LEU A 389 19.83 -7.81 -9.77
CA LEU A 389 21.09 -7.71 -10.49
C LEU A 389 21.03 -8.64 -11.70
N THR A 390 21.18 -8.07 -12.90
CA THR A 390 21.17 -8.82 -14.15
C THR A 390 22.60 -9.02 -14.64
N GLU A 391 23.01 -10.28 -14.72
CA GLU A 391 24.34 -10.68 -15.16
C GLU A 391 24.25 -11.72 -16.29
N THR A 392 25.38 -11.97 -16.96
CA THR A 392 25.46 -13.00 -18.02
C THR A 392 25.21 -14.41 -17.50
N SER A 393 25.49 -14.66 -16.22
CA SER A 393 25.22 -15.92 -15.50
C SER A 393 23.75 -16.10 -15.13
N GLY A 394 22.95 -15.04 -15.13
CA GLY A 394 21.55 -15.02 -14.74
C GLY A 394 21.19 -13.80 -13.89
N ASP A 395 19.91 -13.72 -13.52
CA ASP A 395 19.40 -12.67 -12.64
C ASP A 395 19.50 -13.12 -11.18
N THR A 396 19.81 -12.18 -10.28
CA THR A 396 19.84 -12.39 -8.83
C THR A 396 18.93 -11.38 -8.15
N LEU A 397 17.97 -11.88 -7.35
CA LEU A 397 17.14 -11.05 -6.47
C LEU A 397 17.95 -10.74 -5.22
N TYR A 398 18.09 -9.46 -4.87
CA TYR A 398 18.69 -9.02 -3.62
C TYR A 398 17.69 -8.19 -2.81
N TYR A 399 17.82 -8.20 -1.49
CA TYR A 399 16.91 -7.50 -0.56
C TYR A 399 17.55 -7.32 0.81
N HIS A 400 16.97 -6.44 1.63
CA HIS A 400 17.22 -6.48 3.07
C HIS A 400 16.21 -7.41 3.76
N TYR A 401 16.59 -8.00 4.88
CA TYR A 401 15.69 -8.75 5.75
C TYR A 401 16.17 -8.70 7.21
N LEU A 402 15.28 -9.05 8.15
CA LEU A 402 15.62 -9.24 9.56
C LEU A 402 15.83 -10.72 9.86
N ASN A 403 16.95 -11.06 10.50
CA ASN A 403 17.21 -12.44 10.90
C ASN A 403 16.52 -12.76 12.23
N LYS A 404 15.52 -13.67 12.19
CA LYS A 404 14.70 -14.07 13.35
C LYS A 404 15.51 -14.61 14.53
N THR A 405 16.70 -15.15 14.25
CA THR A 405 17.61 -15.72 15.26
C THR A 405 18.54 -14.68 15.89
N THR A 406 18.63 -13.49 15.28
CA THR A 406 19.55 -12.43 15.70
C THR A 406 18.81 -11.24 16.30
N SER A 407 18.01 -10.51 15.52
CA SER A 407 17.24 -9.35 15.98
C SER A 407 16.16 -8.96 14.96
N TYR A 408 15.11 -8.30 15.47
CA TYR A 408 14.08 -7.62 14.67
C TYR A 408 14.30 -6.10 14.60
N ASP A 409 15.44 -5.61 15.12
CA ASP A 409 15.78 -4.19 15.11
C ASP A 409 16.08 -3.71 13.70
N PHE A 410 15.53 -2.54 13.35
CA PHE A 410 15.70 -1.90 12.04
C PHE A 410 17.17 -1.83 11.57
N TRP A 411 18.10 -1.53 12.48
CA TRP A 411 19.53 -1.39 12.17
C TRP A 411 20.28 -2.73 12.09
N GLU A 412 19.61 -3.84 12.39
CA GLU A 412 20.14 -5.21 12.25
C GLU A 412 19.66 -5.90 10.97
N ALA A 413 18.96 -5.16 10.08
CA ALA A 413 18.64 -5.64 8.75
C ALA A 413 19.92 -5.97 7.96
N ARG A 414 19.88 -7.06 7.20
CA ARG A 414 21.03 -7.62 6.48
C ARG A 414 20.71 -7.85 5.02
N LEU A 415 21.75 -7.82 4.18
CA LEU A 415 21.65 -8.21 2.79
C LEU A 415 21.40 -9.72 2.71
N GLY A 416 20.32 -10.09 2.03
CA GLY A 416 20.06 -11.43 1.54
C GLY A 416 19.90 -11.40 0.03
N TYR A 417 20.21 -12.52 -0.62
CA TYR A 417 19.98 -12.67 -2.05
C TYR A 417 19.65 -14.11 -2.45
N ASN A 418 19.03 -14.28 -3.61
CA ASN A 418 18.77 -15.57 -4.24
C ASN A 418 18.91 -15.45 -5.76
N PRO A 419 19.62 -16.37 -6.42
CA PRO A 419 19.55 -16.50 -7.87
C PRO A 419 18.11 -16.74 -8.33
N LEU A 420 17.75 -16.20 -9.49
CA LEU A 420 16.43 -16.34 -10.08
C LEU A 420 16.45 -17.34 -11.23
N LYS A 421 15.45 -18.22 -11.25
CA LYS A 421 15.06 -18.99 -12.44
C LYS A 421 13.74 -18.48 -12.97
N TYR A 422 13.56 -18.45 -14.29
CA TYR A 422 12.29 -18.11 -14.91
C TYR A 422 11.56 -19.38 -15.37
N VAL A 423 10.40 -19.66 -14.76
CA VAL A 423 9.53 -20.79 -15.13
C VAL A 423 8.27 -20.22 -15.76
N ASP A 424 8.01 -20.55 -17.03
CA ASP A 424 6.92 -19.95 -17.83
C ASP A 424 6.97 -18.41 -17.85
N GLY A 425 8.19 -17.86 -17.78
CA GLY A 425 8.48 -16.43 -17.69
C GLY A 425 8.11 -15.79 -16.35
N TRP A 426 8.04 -16.57 -15.27
CA TRP A 426 7.86 -16.03 -13.90
C TRP A 426 9.12 -16.28 -13.08
N PRO A 427 9.63 -15.27 -12.35
CA PRO A 427 10.81 -15.43 -11.52
C PRO A 427 10.49 -16.33 -10.33
N VAL A 428 11.40 -17.25 -10.04
CA VAL A 428 11.37 -18.19 -8.93
C VAL A 428 12.76 -18.16 -8.26
N PRO A 429 12.86 -17.72 -7.00
CA PRO A 429 14.13 -17.75 -6.28
C PRO A 429 14.59 -19.20 -6.12
N GLN A 430 15.91 -19.42 -6.18
CA GLN A 430 16.54 -20.74 -6.00
C GLN A 430 17.22 -20.86 -4.64
#